data_AF-A0A1G5HHD7-F1
#
_entry.id   AF-A0A1G5HHD7-F1
#
_cell.length_a   1.000
_cell.length_b   1.000
_cell.length_c   1.000
_cell.angle_alpha   90.00
_cell.angle_beta   90.00
_cell.angle_gamma   90.00
#
_symmetry.space_group_name_H-M   'P 1'
#
loop_
_entity.id
_entity.type
_entity.pdbx_description
1 polymer ?
#
loop_
_entity_poly.entity_id
_entity_poly.type
_entity_poly.pdbx_seq_one_letter_code
_entity_poly.pdbx_strand_id
1 'polypeptide(L)'
;MLSESIAKLVQYGITTGLTPECERNYTTNLLLDVFHEDDYEKPDSIEEPVNLEATLGELLDEAVKRGLIEDSIVYRDLFDTRLMNCLMPRPGQVQKEFWDKYKESPKEATDYFIN
;
A
#
# COMPACT_ATOMS: atom_id res chain seq x y z
N MET A 1 16.77 -1.29 2.66
CA MET A 1 16.63 -2.78 2.63
C MET A 1 15.16 -3.14 2.45
N LEU A 2 14.79 -4.34 1.99
CA LEU A 2 13.39 -4.70 1.71
C LEU A 2 12.43 -4.36 2.88
N SER A 3 12.78 -4.72 4.12
CA SER A 3 11.98 -4.41 5.31
C SER A 3 11.73 -2.91 5.50
N GLU A 4 12.71 -2.08 5.17
CA GLU A 4 12.59 -0.62 5.26
C GLU A 4 11.63 -0.07 4.21
N SER A 5 11.71 -0.55 2.96
CA SER A 5 10.80 -0.15 1.88
C SER A 5 9.37 -0.65 2.14
N ILE A 6 9.20 -1.85 2.72
CA ILE A 6 7.90 -2.33 3.21
C ILE A 6 7.36 -1.42 4.31
N ALA A 7 8.20 -1.07 5.30
CA ALA A 7 7.80 -0.19 6.40
C ALA A 7 7.40 1.21 5.91
N LYS A 8 8.14 1.78 4.94
CA LYS A 8 7.82 3.03 4.25
C LYS A 8 6.44 2.96 3.58
N LEU A 9 6.17 1.89 2.82
CA LEU A 9 4.89 1.74 2.12
C LEU A 9 3.72 1.61 3.10
N VAL A 10 3.87 0.82 4.16
CA VAL A 10 2.86 0.69 5.22
C VAL A 10 2.61 2.03 5.91
N GLN A 11 3.68 2.77 6.23
CA GLN A 11 3.58 4.09 6.83
C GLN A 11 2.86 5.09 5.91
N TYR A 12 3.16 5.05 4.61
CA TYR A 12 2.43 5.85 3.62
C TYR A 12 0.92 5.55 3.64
N GLY A 13 0.52 4.27 3.63
CA GLY A 13 -0.89 3.88 3.69
C GLY A 13 -1.61 4.40 4.93
N ILE A 14 -0.91 4.43 6.06
CA ILE A 14 -1.44 4.93 7.34
C ILE A 14 -1.57 6.46 7.33
N THR A 15 -0.50 7.17 6.95
CA THR A 15 -0.48 8.64 6.95
C THR A 15 -1.46 9.23 5.93
N THR A 16 -1.77 8.51 4.84
CA THR A 16 -2.77 8.91 3.84
C THR A 16 -4.19 8.43 4.15
N GLY A 17 -4.39 7.62 5.18
CA GLY A 17 -5.71 7.09 5.54
C GLY A 17 -6.22 5.94 4.66
N LEU A 18 -5.41 5.43 3.74
CA LEU A 18 -5.73 4.22 2.95
C LEU A 18 -5.80 2.97 3.82
N THR A 19 -4.92 2.89 4.82
CA THR A 19 -4.79 1.76 5.75
C THR A 19 -5.00 2.24 7.18
N PRO A 20 -5.97 1.69 7.93
CA PRO A 20 -6.09 1.98 9.36
C PRO A 20 -4.86 1.54 10.15
N GLU A 21 -4.45 2.31 11.17
CA GLU A 21 -3.29 1.94 12.03
C GLU A 21 -3.43 0.54 12.66
N CYS A 22 -4.65 0.11 12.99
CA CYS A 22 -4.89 -1.23 13.54
C CYS A 22 -4.58 -2.37 12.55
N GLU A 23 -4.48 -2.07 11.24
CA GLU A 23 -4.15 -3.03 10.20
C GLU A 23 -2.65 -3.03 9.84
N ARG A 24 -1.82 -2.19 10.47
CA ARG A 24 -0.37 -2.10 10.18
C ARG A 24 0.30 -3.46 10.04
N ASN A 25 0.19 -4.31 11.06
CA ASN A 25 0.83 -5.63 11.05
C ASN A 25 0.23 -6.56 10.00
N TYR A 26 -1.07 -6.46 9.73
CA TYR A 26 -1.73 -7.25 8.70
C TYR A 26 -1.22 -6.85 7.31
N THR A 27 -1.16 -5.55 7.00
CA THR A 27 -0.60 -5.03 5.75
C THR A 27 0.88 -5.38 5.59
N THR A 28 1.68 -5.26 6.67
CA THR A 28 3.08 -5.73 6.65
C THR A 28 3.17 -7.21 6.27
N ASN A 29 2.37 -8.07 6.88
CA ASN A 29 2.39 -9.51 6.59
C ASN A 29 1.95 -9.83 5.15
N LEU A 30 0.96 -9.10 4.61
CA LEU A 30 0.58 -9.24 3.20
C LEU A 30 1.74 -8.89 2.26
N LEU A 31 2.47 -7.81 2.56
CA LEU A 31 3.62 -7.42 1.75
C LEU A 31 4.76 -8.44 1.87
N LEU A 32 5.04 -8.95 3.07
CA LEU A 32 6.03 -10.03 3.27
C LEU A 32 5.67 -11.28 2.45
N ASP A 33 4.40 -11.70 2.42
CA ASP A 33 3.92 -12.81 1.60
C ASP A 33 4.12 -12.56 0.10
N VAL A 34 3.87 -11.33 -0.38
CA VAL A 34 4.12 -10.95 -1.78
C VAL A 34 5.59 -11.12 -2.16
N PHE A 35 6.50 -10.87 -1.22
CA PHE A 35 7.95 -11.02 -1.41
C PHE A 35 8.50 -12.39 -1.00
N HIS A 36 7.67 -13.33 -0.54
CA HIS A 36 8.11 -14.61 0.02
C HIS A 36 9.18 -14.45 1.12
N GLU A 37 8.97 -13.48 2.02
CA GLU A 37 9.83 -13.26 3.18
C GLU A 37 9.20 -13.81 4.45
N ASP A 38 9.99 -14.59 5.20
CA ASP A 38 9.58 -15.12 6.50
C ASP A 38 10.02 -14.22 7.66
N ASP A 39 11.06 -13.40 7.44
CA ASP A 39 11.66 -12.54 8.46
C ASP A 39 11.41 -11.05 8.17
N TYR A 40 11.18 -10.28 9.23
CA TYR A 40 10.98 -8.84 9.15
C TYR A 40 11.66 -8.09 10.29
N GLU A 41 12.67 -7.33 9.93
CA GLU A 41 13.33 -6.37 10.82
C GLU A 41 12.62 -5.02 10.72
N LYS A 42 11.75 -4.74 11.68
CA LYS A 42 11.05 -3.46 11.77
C LYS A 42 12.08 -2.33 11.98
N PRO A 43 12.14 -1.31 11.11
CA PRO A 43 12.97 -0.14 11.35
C PRO A 43 12.52 0.64 12.59
N ASP A 44 13.48 1.22 13.32
CA ASP A 44 13.20 2.03 14.52
C ASP A 44 12.40 3.30 14.19
N SER A 45 12.65 3.89 13.02
CA SER A 45 11.96 5.08 12.53
C SER A 45 11.87 5.10 11.01
N ILE A 46 10.82 5.73 10.50
CA ILE A 46 10.64 6.02 9.07
C ILE A 46 10.65 7.54 8.90
N GLU A 47 11.45 8.04 7.96
CA GLU A 47 11.43 9.45 7.59
C GLU A 47 10.12 9.79 6.87
N GLU A 48 9.47 10.88 7.31
CA GLU A 48 8.27 11.42 6.68
C GLU A 48 8.54 12.81 6.09
N PRO A 49 7.87 13.18 4.98
CA PRO A 49 6.86 12.40 4.26
C PRO A 49 7.47 11.28 3.41
N VAL A 50 6.82 10.12 3.38
CA VAL A 50 7.22 9.01 2.52
C VAL A 50 6.99 9.38 1.06
N ASN A 51 8.03 9.27 0.23
CA ASN A 51 7.89 9.36 -1.23
C ASN A 51 7.38 8.02 -1.77
N LEU A 52 6.10 7.98 -2.16
CA LEU A 52 5.47 6.76 -2.66
C LEU A 52 6.16 6.20 -3.91
N GLU A 53 6.41 7.05 -4.91
CA GLU A 53 6.99 6.63 -6.20
C GLU A 53 8.38 6.03 -6.00
N ALA A 54 9.23 6.68 -5.19
CA ALA A 54 10.55 6.17 -4.86
C ALA A 54 10.46 4.84 -4.09
N THR A 55 9.54 4.74 -3.12
CA THR A 55 9.35 3.52 -2.31
C THR A 55 8.88 2.34 -3.15
N LEU A 56 7.91 2.56 -4.06
CA LEU A 56 7.45 1.54 -5.00
C LEU A 56 8.57 1.15 -5.97
N GLY A 57 9.35 2.11 -6.46
CA GLY A 57 10.53 1.85 -7.28
C GLY A 57 11.53 0.91 -6.59
N GLU A 58 11.88 1.17 -5.33
CA GLU A 58 12.75 0.30 -4.53
C GLU A 58 12.21 -1.14 -4.42
N LEU A 59 10.89 -1.28 -4.18
CA LEU A 59 10.22 -2.57 -4.05
C LEU A 59 10.16 -3.34 -5.38
N LEU A 60 9.89 -2.65 -6.49
CA LEU A 60 9.85 -3.24 -7.83
C LEU A 60 11.24 -3.68 -8.28
N ASP A 61 12.27 -2.87 -8.02
CA ASP A 61 13.66 -3.23 -8.32
C ASP A 61 14.10 -4.44 -7.50
N GLU A 62 13.70 -4.55 -6.23
CA GLU A 62 13.97 -5.74 -5.42
C GLU A 62 13.23 -6.98 -5.95
N ALA A 63 11.98 -6.84 -6.39
CA ALA A 63 11.21 -7.94 -6.99
C ALA A 63 11.86 -8.46 -8.29
N VAL A 64 12.32 -7.56 -9.16
CA VAL A 64 13.06 -7.90 -10.38
C VAL A 64 14.39 -8.57 -10.03
N LYS A 65 15.17 -7.98 -9.13
CA LYS A 65 16.49 -8.50 -8.70
C LYS A 65 16.40 -9.92 -8.14
N ARG A 66 15.30 -10.23 -7.44
CA ARG A 66 15.03 -11.56 -6.87
C ARG A 66 14.35 -12.53 -7.86
N GLY A 67 14.01 -12.07 -9.06
CA GLY A 67 13.36 -12.87 -10.08
C GLY A 67 11.89 -13.21 -9.77
N LEU A 68 11.22 -12.41 -8.92
CA LEU A 68 9.80 -12.57 -8.63
C LEU A 68 8.92 -12.14 -9.82
N ILE A 69 9.42 -11.19 -10.60
CA ILE A 69 8.80 -10.67 -11.82
C ILE A 69 9.87 -10.43 -12.89
N GLU A 70 9.45 -10.38 -14.16
CA GLU A 70 10.32 -9.96 -15.25
C GLU A 70 10.57 -8.45 -15.22
N ASP A 71 11.75 -8.00 -15.69
CA ASP A 71 12.07 -6.58 -15.82
C ASP A 71 11.40 -5.98 -17.07
N SER A 72 10.09 -5.78 -16.98
CA SER A 72 9.32 -5.14 -18.05
C SER A 72 8.28 -4.19 -17.46
N ILE A 73 7.91 -3.18 -18.25
CA ILE A 73 6.89 -2.20 -17.86
C ILE A 73 5.60 -2.91 -17.43
N VAL A 74 5.16 -3.92 -18.20
CA VAL A 74 3.91 -4.64 -17.94
C VAL A 74 3.96 -5.37 -16.59
N TYR A 75 5.02 -6.11 -16.31
CA TYR A 75 5.10 -6.89 -15.07
C TYR A 75 5.37 -6.03 -13.85
N ARG A 76 6.13 -4.93 -14.01
CA ARG A 76 6.29 -3.91 -12.96
C ARG A 76 4.94 -3.28 -12.61
N ASP A 77 4.15 -2.85 -13.59
CA ASP A 77 2.81 -2.26 -13.35
C ASP A 77 1.84 -3.23 -12.65
N LEU A 78 1.86 -4.51 -13.04
CA LEU A 78 1.04 -5.55 -12.40
C LEU A 78 1.46 -5.80 -10.94
N PHE A 79 2.76 -5.81 -10.68
CA PHE A 79 3.27 -6.00 -9.33
C PHE A 79 3.04 -4.76 -8.45
N ASP A 80 3.21 -3.57 -8.99
CA ASP A 80 2.88 -2.29 -8.35
C ASP A 80 1.41 -2.28 -7.87
N THR A 81 0.49 -2.65 -8.77
CA THR A 81 -0.94 -2.79 -8.46
C THR A 81 -1.17 -3.81 -7.33
N ARG A 82 -0.43 -4.93 -7.33
CA ARG A 82 -0.53 -5.95 -6.28
C ARG A 82 -0.04 -5.43 -4.93
N LEU A 83 1.06 -4.67 -4.91
CA LEU A 83 1.58 -4.03 -3.70
C LEU A 83 0.56 -3.03 -3.14
N MET A 84 0.03 -2.13 -3.98
CA MET A 84 -0.96 -1.13 -3.56
C MET A 84 -2.25 -1.79 -3.03
N ASN A 85 -2.71 -2.88 -3.64
CA ASN A 85 -3.87 -3.63 -3.17
C ASN A 85 -3.71 -4.23 -1.75
N CYS A 86 -2.49 -4.31 -1.21
CA CYS A 86 -2.27 -4.70 0.20
C CYS A 86 -2.66 -3.59 1.20
N LEU A 87 -2.69 -2.33 0.75
CA LEU A 87 -2.98 -1.16 1.59
C LEU A 87 -4.42 -0.66 1.41
N MET A 88 -4.96 -0.82 0.20
CA MET A 88 -6.23 -0.23 -0.20
C MET A 88 -7.45 -0.91 0.45
N PRO A 89 -8.50 -0.15 0.82
CA PRO A 89 -9.78 -0.73 1.18
C PRO A 89 -10.37 -1.52 0.00
N ARG A 90 -11.17 -2.54 0.30
CA ARG A 90 -11.83 -3.32 -0.75
C ARG A 90 -12.83 -2.44 -1.51
N PRO A 91 -13.00 -2.61 -2.83
CA PRO A 91 -13.94 -1.80 -3.62
C PRO A 91 -15.38 -1.79 -3.08
N GLY A 92 -15.83 -2.87 -2.45
CA GLY A 92 -17.13 -2.94 -1.79
C GLY A 92 -17.23 -2.07 -0.52
N GLN A 93 -16.14 -1.93 0.24
CA GLN A 93 -16.09 -1.05 1.42
C GLN A 93 -16.14 0.42 0.98
N VAL A 94 -15.36 0.79 -0.03
CA VAL A 94 -15.37 2.15 -0.61
C VAL A 94 -16.77 2.52 -1.11
N GLN A 95 -17.41 1.63 -1.87
CA GLN A 95 -18.78 1.85 -2.36
C GLN A 95 -19.77 1.99 -1.21
N LYS A 96 -19.69 1.13 -0.20
CA LYS A 96 -20.58 1.19 0.95
C LYS A 96 -20.43 2.53 1.68
N GLU A 97 -19.20 2.95 1.96
CA GLU A 97 -18.92 4.19 2.66
C GLU A 97 -19.38 5.41 1.86
N PHE A 98 -19.14 5.43 0.54
CA PHE A 98 -19.65 6.46 -0.34
C PHE A 98 -21.18 6.59 -0.24
N TRP A 99 -21.91 5.48 -0.37
CA TRP A 99 -23.38 5.50 -0.31
C TRP A 99 -23.93 5.79 1.08
N ASP A 100 -23.22 5.45 2.14
CA ASP A 100 -23.60 5.81 3.50
C ASP A 100 -23.46 7.33 3.72
N LYS A 101 -22.35 7.95 3.29
CA LYS A 101 -22.17 9.41 3.32
C LYS A 101 -23.15 10.13 2.38
N TYR A 102 -23.52 9.52 1.26
CA TYR A 102 -24.47 10.11 0.32
C TYR A 102 -25.85 10.33 0.94
N LYS A 103 -26.24 9.51 1.93
CA LYS A 103 -27.49 9.68 2.69
C LYS A 103 -27.47 10.95 3.54
N GLU A 104 -26.29 11.40 3.96
CA GLU A 104 -26.09 12.64 4.71
C GLU A 104 -26.09 13.83 3.73
N SER A 105 -25.21 13.79 2.73
CA SER A 105 -25.26 14.70 1.58
C SER A 105 -24.46 14.19 0.37
N PRO A 106 -24.86 14.52 -0.87
CA PRO A 106 -24.06 14.23 -2.06
C PRO A 106 -22.64 14.84 -2.01
N LYS A 107 -22.49 15.97 -1.29
CA LYS A 107 -21.21 16.64 -1.12
C LYS A 107 -20.26 15.82 -0.26
N GLU A 108 -20.68 15.35 0.91
CA GLU A 108 -19.82 14.55 1.80
C GLU A 108 -19.36 13.24 1.15
N ALA A 109 -20.22 12.59 0.37
CA ALA A 109 -19.83 11.41 -0.39
C ALA A 109 -18.75 11.71 -1.43
N THR A 110 -18.89 12.84 -2.14
CA THR A 110 -17.93 13.27 -3.16
C THR A 110 -16.62 13.69 -2.52
N ASP A 111 -16.68 14.46 -1.43
CA ASP A 111 -15.51 14.89 -0.66
C ASP A 111 -14.72 13.67 -0.14
N TYR A 112 -15.39 12.60 0.29
CA TYR A 112 -14.73 11.33 0.65
C TYR A 112 -14.10 10.60 -0.55
N PHE A 113 -14.71 10.66 -1.73
CA PHE A 113 -14.24 9.86 -2.88
C PHE A 113 -13.03 10.47 -3.58
N ILE A 114 -12.82 11.79 -3.46
CA ILE A 114 -11.78 12.52 -4.19
C ILE A 114 -10.64 13.05 -3.32
N ASN A 115 -10.79 13.03 -2.00
CA ASN A 115 -9.77 13.45 -1.02
C ASN A 115 -9.27 12.25 -0.23
#